data_AF-A0A4Y2EYZ1-F1
#
_entry.id   AF-A0A4Y2EYZ1-F1
#
_cell.length_a   1.000
_cell.length_b   1.000
_cell.length_c   1.000
_cell.angle_alpha   90.00
_cell.angle_beta   90.00
_cell.angle_gamma   90.00
#
_symmetry.space_group_name_H-M   'P 1'
#
loop_
_entity.id
_entity.type
_entity.pdbx_description
1 polymer ?
#
loop_
_entity_poly.entity_id
_entity_poly.type
_entity_poly.pdbx_seq_one_letter_code
_entity_poly.pdbx_strand_id
1 'polypeptide(L)'
;MSLKNDAVLMLALWLCACALPAEGLIAGYETYEPKPVLFWDGKTLAEVVLDGSGEMTRCRLHELEEPSDAEPILKGSGLRVKYPDFKEMLKLINECTFLEKPATNATHSNATSALEGVSTWSAWSLWNGILPGTKWCGVGDIADSFEELGTQTEVDACCRAHDHCPVKLKAFRTGYGMINLSLYTKSHCDCDKEFYSCLKTSRNKVADVVGNLYFNIMKIQCIKEHRPFVCIENRTETDGTETCIKWGADPDSKKMQTSVTFLKY
;
A
#
# COMPACT_ATOMS: atom_id res chain seq x y z
N MET A 1 -19.99 83.02 36.17
CA MET A 1 -20.84 81.81 36.30
C MET A 1 -20.05 80.79 37.11
N SER A 2 -20.26 80.79 38.44
CA SER A 2 -21.05 79.80 39.20
C SER A 2 -20.23 78.52 39.49
N LEU A 3 -19.56 78.43 40.66
CA LEU A 3 -19.91 77.59 41.85
C LEU A 3 -19.68 76.08 41.58
N LYS A 4 -19.11 75.21 42.42
CA LYS A 4 -18.48 75.17 43.77
C LYS A 4 -18.11 73.68 43.98
N ASN A 5 -17.11 73.38 44.83
CA ASN A 5 -17.07 72.25 45.80
C ASN A 5 -17.06 70.80 45.27
N ASP A 6 -16.55 69.76 45.93
CA ASP A 6 -15.80 69.55 47.18
C ASP A 6 -15.19 68.12 47.09
N ALA A 7 -14.17 67.87 47.91
CA ALA A 7 -13.59 66.57 48.20
C ALA A 7 -14.55 65.63 48.98
N VAL A 8 -14.05 64.45 49.41
CA VAL A 8 -14.59 63.45 50.37
C VAL A 8 -15.09 62.16 49.64
N LEU A 9 -14.69 60.91 49.91
CA LEU A 9 -13.96 60.26 51.01
C LEU A 9 -13.48 58.85 50.60
N MET A 10 -12.24 58.52 50.97
CA MET A 10 -11.70 57.26 51.53
C MET A 10 -12.31 55.90 51.16
N LEU A 11 -11.45 54.97 50.70
CA LEU A 11 -11.02 53.85 51.55
C LEU A 11 -9.71 53.23 51.06
N ALA A 12 -8.79 53.09 52.01
CA ALA A 12 -7.43 52.58 51.88
C ALA A 12 -7.39 51.04 51.84
N LEU A 13 -6.14 50.52 51.84
CA LEU A 13 -5.68 49.13 51.99
C LEU A 13 -5.44 48.47 50.61
N TRP A 14 -4.29 47.88 50.27
CA TRP A 14 -3.19 47.34 51.05
C TRP A 14 -1.99 47.08 50.11
N LEU A 15 -0.78 47.35 50.61
CA LEU A 15 0.49 46.65 50.40
C LEU A 15 0.89 46.14 48.98
N CYS A 16 1.87 46.84 48.44
CA CYS A 16 3.13 46.33 47.85
C CYS A 16 3.25 44.81 47.60
N ALA A 17 3.36 44.42 46.33
CA ALA A 17 4.21 43.32 45.90
C ALA A 17 4.73 43.62 44.49
N CYS A 18 6.04 43.92 44.38
CA CYS A 18 6.74 43.90 43.11
C CYS A 18 6.78 42.45 42.61
N ALA A 19 6.05 42.15 41.54
CA ALA A 19 6.28 40.93 40.76
C ALA A 19 6.97 41.33 39.45
N LEU A 20 8.25 40.93 39.34
CA LEU A 20 9.03 40.99 38.11
C LEU A 20 8.28 40.27 36.97
N PRO A 21 8.39 40.71 35.70
CA PRO A 21 7.95 39.89 34.59
C PRO A 21 8.88 38.68 34.52
N ALA A 22 8.32 37.48 34.60
CA ALA A 22 9.04 36.26 34.29
C ALA A 22 9.38 36.27 32.80
N GLU A 23 10.65 36.51 32.48
CA GLU A 23 11.23 36.19 31.18
C GLU A 23 11.29 34.66 31.05
N GLY A 24 10.15 34.07 30.70
CA GLY A 24 10.07 32.69 30.25
C GLY A 24 10.68 32.59 28.86
N LEU A 25 11.96 32.18 28.81
CA LEU A 25 12.55 31.56 27.62
C LEU A 25 11.79 30.26 27.33
N ILE A 26 10.71 30.35 26.57
CA ILE A 26 10.19 29.19 25.85
C ILE A 26 11.09 29.05 24.63
N ALA A 27 12.22 28.36 24.79
CA ALA A 27 12.94 27.83 23.65
C ALA A 27 11.96 26.94 22.88
N GLY A 28 11.59 27.38 21.66
CA GLY A 28 10.81 26.55 20.76
C GLY A 28 11.56 25.24 20.56
N TYR A 29 11.01 24.15 21.08
CA TYR A 29 11.51 22.82 20.82
C TYR A 29 11.12 22.50 19.38
N GLU A 30 11.99 22.83 18.44
CA GLU A 30 11.83 22.44 17.04
C GLU A 30 11.92 20.91 17.01
N THR A 31 10.77 20.25 16.90
CA THR A 31 10.72 18.80 16.81
C THR A 31 11.40 18.40 15.51
N TYR A 32 12.61 17.85 15.61
CA TYR A 32 13.35 17.32 14.47
C TYR A 32 12.56 16.15 13.88
N GLU A 33 11.79 16.40 12.82
CA GLU A 33 11.15 15.33 12.06
C GLU A 33 12.19 14.68 11.13
N PRO A 34 12.42 13.36 11.23
CA PRO A 34 13.34 12.68 10.33
C PRO A 34 12.87 12.79 8.89
N LYS A 35 13.77 13.25 8.00
CA LYS A 35 13.49 13.37 6.57
C LYS A 35 13.25 11.99 5.96
N PRO A 36 12.19 11.80 5.16
CA PRO A 36 11.94 10.53 4.51
C PRO A 36 12.94 10.24 3.38
N VAL A 37 13.10 8.96 3.07
CA VAL A 37 13.75 8.44 1.88
C VAL A 37 12.67 8.03 0.89
N LEU A 38 12.78 8.50 -0.35
CA LEU A 38 11.89 8.13 -1.43
C LEU A 38 12.41 6.89 -2.15
N PHE A 39 11.52 5.94 -2.44
CA PHE A 39 11.81 4.79 -3.29
C PHE A 39 10.87 4.83 -4.49
N TRP A 40 11.41 4.73 -5.70
CA TRP A 40 10.61 4.82 -6.93
C TRP A 40 11.02 3.72 -7.92
N ASP A 41 10.05 2.91 -8.34
CA ASP A 41 10.25 1.80 -9.29
C ASP A 41 9.78 2.13 -10.73
N GLY A 42 9.36 3.37 -10.98
CA GLY A 42 8.76 3.80 -12.23
C GLY A 42 7.24 3.98 -12.19
N LYS A 43 6.53 3.38 -11.22
CA LYS A 43 5.06 3.43 -11.10
C LYS A 43 4.56 3.71 -9.68
N THR A 44 5.28 3.18 -8.70
CA THR A 44 4.98 3.32 -7.29
C THR A 44 6.04 4.20 -6.67
N LEU A 45 5.62 5.21 -5.93
CA LEU A 45 6.48 6.03 -5.09
C LEU A 45 6.21 5.67 -3.62
N ALA A 46 7.22 5.20 -2.91
CA ALA A 46 7.16 4.98 -1.48
C ALA A 46 7.94 6.06 -0.73
N GLU A 47 7.28 6.71 0.21
CA GLU A 47 7.88 7.62 1.18
C GLU A 47 8.12 6.87 2.49
N VAL A 48 9.38 6.73 2.88
CA VAL A 48 9.76 5.90 4.02
C VAL A 48 10.60 6.70 5.02
N VAL A 49 10.17 6.71 6.28
CA VAL A 49 10.93 7.24 7.40
C VAL A 49 11.59 6.11 8.15
N LEU A 50 12.89 6.26 8.39
CA LEU A 50 13.68 5.33 9.20
C LEU A 50 14.07 6.01 10.51
N ASP A 51 14.14 5.24 11.59
CA ASP A 51 14.70 5.70 12.85
C ASP A 51 16.24 5.71 12.83
N GLY A 52 16.86 6.01 13.99
CA GLY A 52 18.31 6.01 14.14
C GLY A 52 18.97 4.62 14.03
N SER A 53 18.20 3.53 14.15
CA SER A 53 18.66 2.15 13.97
C SER A 53 18.56 1.65 12.53
N GLY A 54 17.83 2.40 11.68
CA GLY A 54 17.52 2.02 10.31
C GLY A 54 16.22 1.21 10.18
N GLU A 55 15.42 1.12 11.25
CA GLU A 55 14.11 0.48 11.25
C GLU A 55 13.05 1.44 10.71
N MET A 56 12.10 0.89 9.97
CA MET A 56 11.02 1.66 9.35
C MET A 56 9.98 2.08 10.40
N THR A 57 9.74 3.38 10.54
CA THR A 57 8.74 3.91 11.50
C THR A 57 7.49 4.46 10.83
N ARG A 58 7.60 4.91 9.59
CA ARG A 58 6.48 5.40 8.79
C ARG A 58 6.71 5.05 7.33
N CYS A 59 5.65 4.64 6.66
CA CYS A 59 5.66 4.34 5.25
C CYS A 59 4.36 4.80 4.61
N ARG A 60 4.46 5.43 3.44
CA ARG A 60 3.34 5.79 2.58
C ARG A 60 3.63 5.35 1.15
N LEU A 61 2.66 4.70 0.53
CA LEU A 61 2.74 4.33 -0.87
C LEU A 61 1.83 5.24 -1.69
N HIS A 62 2.32 5.66 -2.85
CA HIS A 62 1.60 6.45 -3.83
C HIS A 62 1.66 5.73 -5.17
N GLU A 63 0.50 5.41 -5.74
CA GLU A 63 0.40 4.99 -7.13
C GLU A 63 0.41 6.22 -8.03
N LEU A 64 1.27 6.22 -9.04
CA LEU A 64 1.33 7.26 -10.06
C LEU A 64 0.60 6.77 -11.31
N GLU A 65 -0.23 7.64 -11.90
CA GLU A 65 -0.89 7.32 -13.16
C GLU A 65 0.10 7.31 -14.31
N GLU A 66 0.98 8.30 -14.35
CA GLU A 66 2.06 8.41 -15.34
C GLU A 66 3.44 8.51 -14.66
N PRO A 67 4.49 7.90 -15.22
CA PRO A 67 5.85 8.02 -14.67
C PRO A 67 6.36 9.46 -14.55
N SER A 68 5.87 10.37 -15.41
CA SER A 68 6.18 11.80 -15.37
C SER A 68 5.70 12.49 -14.09
N ASP A 69 4.66 11.96 -13.45
CA ASP A 69 4.08 12.54 -12.23
C ASP A 69 5.04 12.41 -11.03
N ALA A 70 6.01 11.50 -11.11
CA ALA A 70 7.06 11.39 -10.11
C ALA A 70 8.03 12.58 -10.17
N GLU A 71 8.32 13.11 -11.35
CA GLU A 71 9.45 14.03 -11.53
C GLU A 71 9.39 15.30 -10.68
N PRO A 72 8.23 15.99 -10.56
CA PRO A 72 8.12 17.17 -9.70
C PRO A 72 8.42 16.84 -8.24
N ILE A 73 8.00 15.66 -7.77
CA ILE A 73 8.18 15.21 -6.39
C ILE A 73 9.66 14.87 -6.15
N LEU A 74 10.27 14.11 -7.07
CA LEU A 74 11.66 13.67 -6.93
C LEU A 74 12.66 14.82 -7.03
N LYS A 75 12.45 15.76 -7.95
CA LYS A 75 13.36 16.90 -8.17
C LYS A 75 13.09 18.05 -7.20
N GLY A 76 11.82 18.29 -6.84
CA GLY A 76 11.42 19.43 -6.02
C GLY A 76 11.61 19.24 -4.52
N SER A 77 11.66 17.99 -4.04
CA SER A 77 11.71 17.71 -2.60
C SER A 77 13.10 17.84 -1.97
N GLY A 78 14.17 17.72 -2.76
CA GLY A 78 15.55 17.65 -2.23
C GLY A 78 15.80 16.43 -1.33
N LEU A 79 14.90 15.43 -1.36
CA LEU A 79 14.99 14.21 -0.59
C LEU A 79 15.89 13.18 -1.28
N ARG A 80 16.39 12.22 -0.51
CA ARG A 80 17.15 11.10 -1.06
C ARG A 80 16.20 10.16 -1.79
N VAL A 81 16.51 9.86 -3.05
CA VAL A 81 15.76 8.91 -3.88
C VAL A 81 16.55 7.63 -4.08
N LYS A 82 15.87 6.48 -4.00
CA LYS A 82 16.37 5.14 -4.34
C LYS A 82 15.49 4.53 -5.44
N TYR A 83 16.09 3.67 -6.24
CA TYR A 83 15.44 3.04 -7.40
C TYR A 83 15.48 1.53 -7.24
N PRO A 84 14.56 0.95 -6.44
CA PRO A 84 14.54 -0.49 -6.19
C PRO A 84 14.12 -1.26 -7.45
N ASP A 85 14.61 -2.50 -7.57
CA ASP A 85 14.03 -3.45 -8.51
C ASP A 85 12.66 -3.97 -8.02
N PHE A 86 11.99 -4.79 -8.85
CA PHE A 86 10.68 -5.37 -8.52
C PHE A 86 10.66 -6.08 -7.16
N LYS A 87 11.68 -6.88 -6.84
CA LYS A 87 11.73 -7.67 -5.61
C LYS A 87 11.98 -6.79 -4.41
N GLU A 88 12.86 -5.81 -4.55
CA GLU A 88 13.16 -4.83 -3.52
C GLU A 88 11.92 -3.98 -3.19
N MET A 89 11.19 -3.52 -4.21
CA MET A 89 9.96 -2.74 -4.01
C MET A 89 8.83 -3.61 -3.41
N LEU A 90 8.63 -4.83 -3.90
CA LEU A 90 7.65 -5.75 -3.34
C LEU A 90 7.93 -6.03 -1.86
N LYS A 91 9.20 -6.24 -1.50
CA LYS A 91 9.61 -6.40 -0.11
C LYS A 91 9.27 -5.17 0.72
N LEU A 92 9.56 -3.96 0.22
CA LEU A 92 9.26 -2.71 0.88
C LEU A 92 7.74 -2.53 1.13
N ILE A 93 6.91 -2.83 0.12
CA ILE A 93 5.44 -2.78 0.23
C ILE A 93 4.94 -3.74 1.31
N ASN A 94 5.48 -4.96 1.37
CA ASN A 94 5.11 -5.93 2.39
C ASN A 94 5.52 -5.43 3.78
N GLU A 95 6.75 -4.94 3.96
CA GLU A 95 7.21 -4.36 5.23
C GLU A 95 6.32 -3.20 5.70
N CYS A 96 5.94 -2.31 4.78
CA CYS A 96 4.99 -1.21 5.01
C CYS A 96 3.67 -1.71 5.61
N THR A 97 3.18 -2.87 5.16
CA THR A 97 1.91 -3.47 5.60
C THR A 97 1.99 -3.99 7.04
N PHE A 98 3.17 -4.46 7.48
CA PHE A 98 3.35 -5.01 8.82
C PHE A 98 3.47 -3.92 9.90
N LEU A 99 3.90 -2.70 9.55
CA LEU A 99 3.98 -1.57 10.50
C LEU A 99 2.62 -1.17 11.08
N GLU A 100 1.55 -1.41 10.34
CA GLU A 100 0.20 -1.02 10.74
C GLU A 100 -0.55 -2.10 11.50
N LYS A 101 0.05 -3.29 11.68
CA LYS A 101 -0.57 -4.35 12.47
C LYS A 101 -0.41 -4.03 13.96
N PRO A 102 -1.49 -3.76 14.71
CA PRO A 102 -1.38 -3.57 16.15
C PRO A 102 -0.82 -4.86 16.78
N ALA A 103 0.11 -4.71 17.73
CA ALA A 103 0.56 -5.82 18.57
C ALA A 103 -0.67 -6.45 19.24
N THR A 104 -0.91 -7.72 18.93
CA THR A 104 -2.18 -8.41 19.14
C THR A 104 -2.66 -8.41 20.60
N ASN A 105 -3.88 -7.92 20.82
CA ASN A 105 -4.91 -8.66 21.54
C ASN A 105 -6.04 -8.93 20.53
N ALA A 106 -5.88 -9.99 19.73
CA ALA A 106 -6.81 -10.33 18.66
C ALA A 106 -8.19 -10.69 19.23
N THR A 107 -9.15 -9.77 19.16
CA THR A 107 -10.56 -10.11 19.24
C THR A 107 -10.95 -10.77 17.92
N HIS A 108 -11.25 -12.07 17.97
CA HIS A 108 -11.74 -12.83 16.82
C HIS A 108 -13.02 -12.21 16.24
N SER A 109 -12.89 -11.49 15.14
CA SER A 109 -14.03 -11.05 14.32
C SER A 109 -14.72 -12.29 13.75
N ASN A 110 -15.96 -12.56 14.16
CA ASN A 110 -16.74 -13.66 13.62
C ASN A 110 -17.24 -13.30 12.20
N ALA A 111 -17.08 -14.22 11.24
CA ALA A 111 -17.58 -14.06 9.86
C ALA A 111 -19.10 -13.86 9.80
N THR A 112 -19.84 -14.41 10.78
CA THR A 112 -21.27 -14.19 10.93
C THR A 112 -21.55 -12.73 11.27
N SER A 113 -20.77 -12.07 12.14
CA SER A 113 -20.93 -10.64 12.45
C SER A 113 -20.67 -9.70 11.27
N ALA A 114 -19.84 -10.13 10.32
CA ALA A 114 -19.69 -9.44 9.05
C ALA A 114 -20.98 -9.65 8.22
N LEU A 115 -21.38 -10.89 7.96
CA LEU A 115 -22.52 -11.18 7.10
C LEU A 115 -23.93 -10.98 7.74
N GLU A 116 -24.03 -10.72 9.04
CA GLU A 116 -25.29 -10.50 9.79
C GLU A 116 -25.67 -9.01 9.84
N GLY A 117 -24.78 -8.11 9.42
CA GLY A 117 -24.99 -6.66 9.36
C GLY A 117 -25.47 -6.14 8.00
N VAL A 118 -26.08 -6.98 7.15
CA VAL A 118 -26.51 -6.63 5.77
C VAL A 118 -27.44 -5.41 5.74
N SER A 119 -28.14 -5.09 6.84
CA SER A 119 -29.06 -3.96 6.92
C SER A 119 -28.41 -2.63 7.33
N THR A 120 -27.14 -2.61 7.77
CA THR A 120 -26.41 -1.39 8.18
C THR A 120 -25.15 -1.13 7.36
N TRP A 121 -24.76 -2.04 6.47
CA TRP A 121 -23.69 -1.80 5.51
C TRP A 121 -24.16 -0.85 4.41
N SER A 122 -23.30 0.10 4.04
CA SER A 122 -23.63 1.02 2.94
C SER A 122 -23.86 0.17 1.68
N ALA A 123 -25.08 0.20 1.15
CA ALA A 123 -25.42 -0.47 -0.11
C ALA A 123 -24.47 -0.03 -1.25
N TRP A 124 -23.87 1.15 -1.11
CA TRP A 124 -22.84 1.73 -1.96
C TRP A 124 -21.56 0.89 -2.07
N SER A 125 -21.02 0.35 -0.97
CA SER A 125 -19.78 -0.46 -1.00
C SER A 125 -19.92 -1.70 -1.88
N LEU A 126 -21.07 -2.38 -1.81
CA LEU A 126 -21.35 -3.57 -2.61
C LEU A 126 -21.59 -3.23 -4.09
N TRP A 127 -22.20 -2.07 -4.38
CA TRP A 127 -22.37 -1.59 -5.75
C TRP A 127 -21.03 -1.24 -6.42
N ASN A 128 -20.05 -0.77 -5.64
CA ASN A 128 -18.69 -0.51 -6.12
C ASN A 128 -17.78 -1.76 -6.08
N GLY A 129 -18.30 -2.91 -5.66
CA GLY A 129 -17.53 -4.14 -5.55
C GLY A 129 -16.45 -4.11 -4.46
N ILE A 130 -16.59 -3.24 -3.45
CA ILE A 130 -15.73 -3.20 -2.25
C ILE A 130 -16.34 -4.06 -1.14
N LEU A 131 -15.51 -4.88 -0.51
CA LEU A 131 -15.92 -5.71 0.61
C LEU A 131 -16.31 -4.82 1.81
N PRO A 132 -17.49 -5.02 2.42
CA PRO A 132 -17.89 -4.20 3.55
C PRO A 132 -16.94 -4.32 4.74
N GLY A 133 -16.70 -3.18 5.41
CA GLY A 133 -15.69 -3.08 6.47
C GLY A 133 -14.25 -2.93 5.97
N THR A 134 -14.05 -2.82 4.65
CA THR A 134 -12.75 -2.56 4.01
C THR A 134 -12.86 -1.33 3.10
N LYS A 135 -11.72 -0.79 2.69
CA LYS A 135 -11.63 0.30 1.70
C LYS A 135 -10.87 -0.11 0.45
N TRP A 136 -10.02 -1.13 0.55
CA TRP A 136 -9.10 -1.56 -0.50
C TRP A 136 -9.46 -2.94 -1.08
N CYS A 137 -10.32 -3.72 -0.41
CA CYS A 137 -10.65 -5.07 -0.90
C CYS A 137 -11.79 -5.02 -1.95
N GLY A 138 -11.46 -4.74 -3.21
CA GLY A 138 -12.45 -4.78 -4.29
C GLY A 138 -11.93 -4.39 -5.68
N VAL A 139 -12.81 -3.84 -6.51
CA VAL A 139 -12.43 -3.32 -7.84
C VAL A 139 -11.91 -1.89 -7.67
N GLY A 140 -10.60 -1.78 -7.39
CA GLY A 140 -10.00 -0.53 -6.92
C GLY A 140 -10.29 -0.34 -5.43
N ASP A 141 -10.24 0.91 -4.98
CA ASP A 141 -10.44 1.28 -3.59
C ASP A 141 -11.39 2.49 -3.44
N ILE A 142 -11.85 2.72 -2.22
CA ILE A 142 -12.66 3.88 -1.80
C ILE A 142 -11.97 4.67 -0.70
N ALA A 143 -10.65 4.53 -0.57
CA ALA A 143 -9.89 5.22 0.47
C ALA A 143 -9.58 6.65 0.02
N ASP A 144 -9.78 7.62 0.91
CA ASP A 144 -9.41 9.02 0.65
C ASP A 144 -7.89 9.25 0.78
N SER A 145 -7.20 8.34 1.48
CA SER A 145 -5.75 8.40 1.71
C SER A 145 -5.15 7.03 1.99
N PHE A 146 -3.82 6.91 1.83
CA PHE A 146 -3.08 5.67 2.06
C PHE A 146 -3.32 5.10 3.47
N GLU A 147 -3.33 5.94 4.50
CA GLU A 147 -3.51 5.53 5.90
C GLU A 147 -4.90 5.01 6.23
N GLU A 148 -5.86 5.26 5.35
CA GLU A 148 -7.25 4.99 5.63
C GLU A 148 -7.57 3.51 5.42
N LEU A 149 -7.76 2.81 6.54
CA LEU A 149 -8.24 1.44 6.57
C LEU A 149 -9.66 1.37 7.15
N GLY A 150 -10.41 0.37 6.71
CA GLY A 150 -11.70 -0.01 7.24
C GLY A 150 -11.59 -0.74 8.59
N THR A 151 -12.75 -1.16 9.10
CA THR A 151 -12.88 -1.87 10.38
C THR A 151 -12.24 -3.26 10.37
N GLN A 152 -12.10 -3.87 9.20
CA GLN A 152 -11.35 -5.12 9.00
C GLN A 152 -9.88 -4.82 8.69
N THR A 153 -9.23 -4.04 9.56
CA THR A 153 -7.91 -3.42 9.33
C THR A 153 -6.85 -4.40 8.83
N GLU A 154 -6.73 -5.59 9.43
CA GLU A 154 -5.73 -6.58 9.01
C GLU A 154 -5.96 -7.12 7.60
N VAL A 155 -7.22 -7.32 7.21
CA VAL A 155 -7.59 -7.82 5.88
C VAL A 155 -7.44 -6.70 4.86
N ASP A 156 -7.88 -5.50 5.23
CA ASP A 156 -7.84 -4.32 4.39
C ASP A 156 -6.40 -3.88 4.07
N ALA A 157 -5.50 -3.98 5.06
CA ALA A 157 -4.06 -3.76 4.86
C ALA A 157 -3.47 -4.76 3.83
N CYS A 158 -3.87 -6.04 3.86
CA CYS A 158 -3.45 -7.01 2.84
C CYS A 158 -3.93 -6.61 1.43
N CYS A 159 -5.16 -6.11 1.31
CA CYS A 159 -5.70 -5.64 0.03
C CYS A 159 -5.00 -4.36 -0.46
N ARG A 160 -4.76 -3.39 0.42
CA ARG A 160 -4.01 -2.17 0.09
C ARG A 160 -2.61 -2.50 -0.43
N ALA A 161 -1.92 -3.43 0.21
CA ALA A 161 -0.61 -3.89 -0.22
C ALA A 161 -0.65 -4.53 -1.62
N HIS A 162 -1.67 -5.35 -1.88
CA HIS A 162 -1.89 -5.99 -3.18
C HIS A 162 -2.22 -4.98 -4.27
N ASP A 163 -3.04 -3.97 -3.97
CA ASP A 163 -3.37 -2.88 -4.89
C ASP A 163 -2.12 -2.09 -5.26
N HIS A 164 -1.15 -1.92 -4.36
CA HIS A 164 0.11 -1.24 -4.67
C HIS A 164 1.16 -2.12 -5.37
N CYS A 165 0.79 -3.28 -5.89
CA CYS A 165 1.72 -4.14 -6.63
C CYS A 165 2.49 -3.37 -7.73
N PRO A 166 3.84 -3.43 -7.75
CA PRO A 166 4.68 -2.72 -8.74
C PRO A 166 4.32 -3.03 -10.20
N VAL A 167 3.88 -4.27 -10.44
CA VAL A 167 3.54 -4.79 -11.76
C VAL A 167 2.09 -5.22 -11.74
N LYS A 168 1.21 -4.33 -12.21
CA LYS A 168 -0.21 -4.62 -12.44
C LYS A 168 -0.68 -4.11 -13.79
N LEU A 169 -1.75 -4.71 -14.31
CA LEU A 169 -2.43 -4.31 -15.54
C LEU A 169 -3.93 -4.17 -15.26
N LYS A 170 -4.41 -2.92 -15.19
CA LYS A 170 -5.82 -2.59 -14.92
C LYS A 170 -6.76 -3.18 -15.96
N ALA A 171 -8.02 -3.35 -15.60
CA ALA A 171 -9.08 -3.81 -16.51
C ALA A 171 -9.15 -2.93 -17.77
N PHE A 172 -9.31 -3.56 -18.94
CA PHE A 172 -9.40 -2.89 -20.24
C PHE A 172 -8.23 -1.94 -20.55
N ARG A 173 -7.02 -2.28 -20.10
CA ARG A 173 -5.79 -1.55 -20.41
C ARG A 173 -4.79 -2.43 -21.13
N THR A 174 -3.88 -1.79 -21.85
CA THR A 174 -2.77 -2.41 -22.57
C THR A 174 -1.47 -2.15 -21.80
N GLY A 175 -0.62 -3.16 -21.68
CA GLY A 175 0.65 -3.06 -20.99
C GLY A 175 1.43 -4.38 -21.08
N TYR A 176 2.75 -4.32 -20.92
CA TYR A 176 3.62 -5.50 -21.00
C TYR A 176 3.46 -6.31 -22.31
N GLY A 177 3.14 -5.63 -23.41
CA GLY A 177 2.89 -6.27 -24.71
C GLY A 177 1.57 -7.04 -24.82
N MET A 178 0.64 -6.86 -23.88
CA MET A 178 -0.66 -7.56 -23.82
C MET A 178 -1.81 -6.59 -23.57
N ILE A 179 -3.04 -7.03 -23.85
CA ILE A 179 -4.28 -6.32 -23.49
C ILE A 179 -5.04 -7.12 -22.43
N ASN A 180 -5.43 -6.48 -21.33
CA ASN A 180 -6.28 -7.09 -20.31
C ASN A 180 -7.76 -6.86 -20.64
N LEU A 181 -8.40 -7.83 -21.29
CA LEU A 181 -9.83 -7.77 -21.62
C LEU A 181 -10.76 -8.15 -20.48
N SER A 182 -10.23 -8.50 -19.30
CA SER A 182 -11.05 -8.85 -18.14
C SER A 182 -11.53 -7.61 -17.40
N LEU A 183 -12.64 -7.77 -16.66
CA LEU A 183 -13.25 -6.77 -15.78
C LEU A 183 -12.45 -6.52 -14.48
N TYR A 184 -11.26 -7.11 -14.34
CA TYR A 184 -10.44 -7.05 -13.13
C TYR A 184 -8.98 -6.78 -13.46
N THR A 185 -8.27 -6.16 -12.52
CA THR A 185 -6.83 -5.94 -12.59
C THR A 185 -6.08 -7.27 -12.47
N LYS A 186 -5.00 -7.43 -13.23
CA LYS A 186 -4.06 -8.55 -13.10
C LYS A 186 -2.77 -8.04 -12.48
N SER A 187 -2.43 -8.52 -11.29
CA SER A 187 -1.17 -8.19 -10.60
C SER A 187 -0.09 -9.23 -10.91
N HIS A 188 1.16 -8.95 -10.55
CA HIS A 188 2.24 -9.91 -10.71
C HIS A 188 2.05 -11.13 -9.82
N CYS A 189 2.44 -12.31 -10.30
CA CYS A 189 2.22 -13.55 -9.55
C CYS A 189 2.91 -13.57 -8.18
N ASP A 190 4.01 -12.85 -8.00
CA ASP A 190 4.64 -12.73 -6.68
C ASP A 190 3.84 -11.81 -5.74
N CYS A 191 3.19 -10.75 -6.25
CA CYS A 191 2.23 -9.96 -5.46
C CYS A 191 1.04 -10.83 -5.01
N ASP A 192 0.51 -11.67 -5.90
CA ASP A 192 -0.60 -12.58 -5.58
C ASP A 192 -0.19 -13.64 -4.53
N LYS A 193 1.08 -14.09 -4.51
CA LYS A 193 1.59 -14.97 -3.45
C LYS A 193 1.68 -14.27 -2.10
N GLU A 194 2.19 -13.04 -2.08
CA GLU A 194 2.29 -12.24 -0.86
C GLU A 194 0.90 -11.90 -0.32
N PHE A 195 -0.05 -11.58 -1.21
CA PHE A 195 -1.45 -11.40 -0.85
C PHE A 195 -2.06 -12.65 -0.22
N TYR A 196 -1.86 -13.82 -0.85
CA TYR A 196 -2.30 -15.09 -0.28
C TYR A 196 -1.70 -15.34 1.11
N SER A 197 -0.39 -15.12 1.26
CA SER A 197 0.33 -15.29 2.53
C SER A 197 -0.18 -14.34 3.61
N CYS A 198 -0.40 -13.06 3.26
CA CYS A 198 -0.92 -12.03 4.15
C CYS A 198 -2.30 -12.41 4.69
N LEU A 199 -3.23 -12.79 3.79
CA LEU A 199 -4.57 -13.22 4.17
C LEU A 199 -4.52 -14.45 5.08
N LYS A 200 -3.71 -15.46 4.75
CA LYS A 200 -3.58 -16.67 5.59
C LYS A 200 -3.00 -16.40 6.97
N THR A 201 -2.08 -15.45 7.08
CA THR A 201 -1.43 -15.12 8.35
C THR A 201 -2.32 -14.28 9.28
N SER A 202 -3.29 -13.53 8.74
CA SER A 202 -4.19 -12.68 9.54
C SER A 202 -5.06 -13.44 10.56
N ARG A 203 -5.29 -14.75 10.38
CA ARG A 203 -6.19 -15.57 11.23
C ARG A 203 -7.61 -14.95 11.38
N ASN A 204 -8.05 -14.16 10.40
CA ASN A 204 -9.34 -13.52 10.33
C ASN A 204 -10.27 -14.28 9.37
N LYS A 205 -11.49 -14.62 9.79
CA LYS A 205 -12.44 -15.35 8.93
C LYS A 205 -12.85 -14.56 7.68
N VAL A 206 -12.82 -13.23 7.73
CA VAL A 206 -13.05 -12.36 6.57
C VAL A 206 -11.94 -12.55 5.54
N ALA A 207 -10.68 -12.71 5.96
CA ALA A 207 -9.58 -13.02 5.05
C ALA A 207 -9.75 -14.38 4.36
N ASP A 208 -10.31 -15.39 5.03
CA ASP A 208 -10.64 -16.67 4.38
C ASP A 208 -11.69 -16.50 3.28
N VAL A 209 -12.70 -15.63 3.49
CA VAL A 209 -13.70 -15.30 2.46
C VAL A 209 -13.05 -14.60 1.26
N VAL A 210 -12.23 -13.56 1.52
CA VAL A 210 -11.51 -12.83 0.46
C VAL A 210 -10.61 -13.77 -0.33
N GLY A 211 -9.81 -14.58 0.37
CA GLY A 211 -8.91 -15.54 -0.26
C GLY A 211 -9.67 -16.57 -1.10
N ASN A 212 -10.76 -17.13 -0.57
CA ASN A 212 -11.56 -18.09 -1.33
C ASN A 212 -12.19 -17.45 -2.58
N LEU A 213 -12.71 -16.22 -2.46
CA LEU A 213 -13.29 -15.51 -3.59
C LEU A 213 -12.24 -15.23 -4.68
N TYR A 214 -11.10 -14.65 -4.31
CA TYR A 214 -10.05 -14.25 -5.26
C TYR A 214 -9.41 -15.47 -5.94
N PHE A 215 -9.00 -16.46 -5.15
CA PHE A 215 -8.15 -17.56 -5.63
C PHE A 215 -8.91 -18.80 -6.12
N ASN A 216 -10.07 -19.11 -5.54
CA ASN A 216 -10.81 -20.34 -5.87
C ASN A 216 -12.04 -20.10 -6.74
N ILE A 217 -12.78 -19.02 -6.49
CA ILE A 217 -14.02 -18.71 -7.22
C ILE A 217 -13.70 -17.93 -8.50
N MET A 218 -13.11 -16.74 -8.35
CA MET A 218 -12.77 -15.86 -9.47
C MET A 218 -11.57 -16.36 -10.27
N LYS A 219 -10.65 -17.07 -9.60
CA LYS A 219 -9.41 -17.60 -10.17
C LYS A 219 -8.67 -16.55 -10.99
N ILE A 220 -8.43 -15.39 -10.36
CA ILE A 220 -7.76 -14.27 -11.01
C ILE A 220 -6.40 -14.74 -11.54
N GLN A 221 -6.14 -14.43 -12.81
CA GLN A 221 -4.85 -14.72 -13.42
C GLN A 221 -3.85 -13.63 -13.09
N CYS A 222 -2.59 -14.01 -12.91
CA CYS A 222 -1.50 -13.11 -12.59
C CYS A 222 -0.51 -12.98 -13.76
N ILE A 223 0.25 -11.90 -13.74
CA ILE A 223 1.30 -11.57 -14.71
C ILE A 223 2.59 -12.27 -14.26
N LYS A 224 3.28 -12.94 -15.19
CA LYS A 224 4.57 -13.57 -14.94
C LYS A 224 5.58 -13.19 -16.00
N GLU A 225 6.75 -12.75 -15.55
CA GLU A 225 7.91 -12.59 -16.42
C GLU A 225 8.70 -13.90 -16.51
N HIS A 226 9.08 -14.26 -17.73
CA HIS A 226 9.91 -15.43 -18.00
C HIS A 226 10.80 -15.18 -19.20
N ARG A 227 11.91 -15.91 -19.31
CA ARG A 227 12.72 -15.88 -20.52
C ARG A 227 11.97 -16.56 -21.67
N PRO A 228 12.26 -16.24 -22.94
CA PRO A 228 11.70 -16.95 -24.07
C PRO A 228 11.94 -18.45 -23.95
N PHE A 229 10.98 -19.25 -24.38
CA PHE A 229 11.17 -20.69 -24.45
C PHE A 229 11.88 -21.05 -25.76
N VAL A 230 12.99 -21.76 -25.65
CA VAL A 230 13.78 -22.30 -26.76
C VAL A 230 13.83 -23.82 -26.65
N CYS A 231 14.17 -24.49 -27.75
CA CYS A 231 14.46 -25.90 -27.66
C CYS A 231 15.77 -26.10 -26.88
N ILE A 232 15.72 -26.87 -25.81
CA ILE A 232 16.90 -27.19 -24.98
C ILE A 232 17.36 -28.64 -25.15
N GLU A 233 16.57 -29.46 -25.85
CA GLU A 233 16.89 -30.87 -26.13
C GLU A 233 16.26 -31.31 -27.45
N ASN A 234 17.10 -31.76 -28.38
CA ASN A 234 16.69 -32.30 -29.68
C ASN A 234 16.82 -33.82 -29.69
N ARG A 235 15.93 -34.47 -30.44
CA ARG A 235 16.06 -35.87 -30.86
C ARG A 235 16.36 -35.91 -32.35
N THR A 236 17.37 -36.67 -32.73
CA THR A 236 17.62 -37.01 -34.13
C THR A 236 16.75 -38.20 -34.51
N GLU A 237 15.87 -38.01 -35.50
CA GLU A 237 15.04 -39.06 -36.09
C GLU A 237 15.85 -39.92 -37.07
N THR A 238 15.27 -41.04 -37.52
CA THR A 238 15.94 -42.02 -38.40
C THR A 238 16.29 -41.48 -39.78
N ASP A 239 15.59 -40.44 -40.24
CA ASP A 239 15.85 -39.73 -41.49
C ASP A 239 16.85 -38.56 -41.35
N GLY A 240 17.43 -38.40 -40.15
CA GLY A 240 18.37 -37.33 -39.83
C GLY A 240 17.72 -36.00 -39.45
N THR A 241 16.38 -35.92 -39.39
CA THR A 241 15.70 -34.69 -38.93
C THR A 241 15.87 -34.49 -37.43
N GLU A 242 16.12 -33.25 -37.01
CA GLU A 242 16.14 -32.90 -35.59
C GLU A 242 14.76 -32.42 -35.15
N THR A 243 14.19 -33.10 -34.16
CA THR A 243 12.91 -32.72 -33.55
C THR A 243 13.13 -32.26 -32.12
N CYS A 244 12.58 -31.09 -31.78
CA CYS A 244 12.63 -30.62 -30.40
C CYS A 244 11.76 -31.49 -29.49
N ILE A 245 12.37 -32.11 -28.47
CA ILE A 245 11.65 -32.93 -27.49
C ILE A 245 11.48 -32.25 -26.14
N LYS A 246 12.22 -31.17 -25.88
CA LYS A 246 12.11 -30.40 -24.64
C LYS A 246 12.27 -28.91 -24.88
N TRP A 247 11.26 -28.17 -24.45
CA TRP A 247 11.26 -26.72 -24.42
C TRP A 247 11.64 -26.23 -23.03
N GLY A 248 12.52 -25.24 -22.96
CA GLY A 248 12.98 -24.65 -21.71
C GLY A 248 13.19 -23.17 -21.86
N ALA A 249 13.24 -22.46 -20.73
CA ALA A 249 13.61 -21.06 -20.70
C ALA A 249 15.06 -20.90 -21.22
N ASP A 250 15.25 -20.00 -22.18
CA ASP A 250 16.55 -19.66 -22.73
C ASP A 250 17.48 -19.17 -21.60
N PRO A 251 18.58 -19.87 -21.28
CA PRO A 251 19.47 -19.48 -20.19
C PRO A 251 20.28 -18.21 -20.48
N ASP A 252 20.42 -17.84 -21.76
CA ASP A 252 21.30 -16.77 -22.22
C ASP A 252 20.51 -15.51 -22.63
N SER A 253 19.20 -15.64 -22.88
CA SER A 253 18.37 -14.48 -23.19
C SER A 253 18.29 -13.49 -22.04
N LYS A 254 18.76 -12.27 -22.30
CA LYS A 254 18.52 -11.08 -21.46
C LYS A 254 17.12 -10.48 -21.68
N LYS A 255 16.41 -10.90 -22.72
CA LYS A 255 15.04 -10.45 -23.00
C LYS A 255 14.07 -11.25 -22.13
N MET A 256 13.27 -10.53 -21.36
CA MET A 256 12.14 -11.09 -20.63
C MET A 256 10.88 -10.99 -21.52
N GLN A 257 10.05 -12.01 -21.45
CA GLN A 257 8.70 -12.05 -21.99
C GLN A 257 7.71 -12.06 -20.83
N THR A 258 6.52 -11.54 -21.08
CA THR A 258 5.46 -11.51 -20.10
C THR A 258 4.32 -12.38 -20.59
N SER A 259 3.76 -13.20 -19.70
CA SER A 259 2.54 -13.96 -19.96
C SER A 259 1.59 -13.87 -18.77
N VAL A 260 0.35 -14.29 -19.02
CA VAL A 260 -0.68 -14.39 -17.99
C VAL A 260 -0.84 -15.87 -17.63
N THR A 261 -0.88 -16.18 -16.34
CA THR A 261 -1.02 -17.54 -15.84
C THR A 261 -1.88 -17.60 -14.58
N PHE A 262 -2.32 -18.78 -14.20
CA PHE A 262 -2.98 -18.98 -12.91
C PHE A 262 -1.93 -19.20 -11.84
N LEU A 263 -2.17 -18.69 -10.64
CA LEU A 263 -1.32 -18.97 -9.50
C LEU A 263 -1.32 -20.49 -9.23
N LYS A 264 -0.13 -21.08 -9.12
CA LYS A 264 0.05 -22.50 -8.79
C LYS A 264 0.45 -22.58 -7.32
N TYR A 265 -0.32 -23.33 -6.53
CA TYR A 265 -0.03 -23.68 -5.14
C TYR A 265 0.79 -24.96 -5.06
#